data_AF-A0A7L5C1C0-F1
#
_entry.id   AF-A0A7L5C1C0-F1
#
_cell.length_a   1.000
_cell.length_b   1.000
_cell.length_c   1.000
_cell.angle_alpha   90.00
_cell.angle_beta   90.00
_cell.angle_gamma   90.00
#
_symmetry.space_group_name_H-M   'P 1'
#
loop_
_entity.id
_entity.type
_entity.pdbx_description
1 polymer ?
#
loop_
_entity_poly.entity_id
_entity_poly.type
_entity_poly.pdbx_seq_one_letter_code
_entity_poly.pdbx_strand_id
1 'polypeptide(L)'
;MTIDFAQNIETSSFLDAARVADRRLVLCDLDGCLVSSGKAFSDAPDFVQTCRDRLWILSNNSTHLAPQLAGELDELGVSIDPDRILLAGEQTLFHLSRQHPGAKLALYGSPSIRGLADKLGFDLEAARPEIALLCRDTALRIPELNQIAAQVLDGATLWVSNLDRSHPSLHGYPIAETGALLAAINAMLGTVEAKSIGKPNPYSVQWALERTGVPASQSVLVGDNPETDGAAAQAAGIHFLHVQRARAGS
;
A
#
# COMPACT_ATOMS: atom_id res chain seq x y z
N MET A 1 -4.98 -27.76 4.81
CA MET A 1 -6.43 -27.50 4.78
C MET A 1 -6.61 -26.34 3.82
N THR A 2 -6.93 -26.63 2.57
CA THR A 2 -7.01 -25.64 1.51
C THR A 2 -8.30 -24.84 1.74
N ILE A 3 -8.17 -23.56 2.05
CA ILE A 3 -9.32 -22.67 2.20
C ILE A 3 -9.89 -22.45 0.79
N ASP A 4 -11.15 -22.85 0.57
CA ASP A 4 -11.86 -22.58 -0.69
C ASP A 4 -12.16 -21.08 -0.76
N PHE A 5 -11.35 -20.34 -1.51
CA PHE A 5 -11.39 -18.88 -1.54
C PHE A 5 -12.72 -18.34 -2.11
N ALA A 6 -13.38 -19.11 -2.97
CA ALA A 6 -14.69 -18.76 -3.52
C ALA A 6 -15.80 -18.74 -2.46
N GLN A 7 -15.62 -19.45 -1.33
CA GLN A 7 -16.58 -19.45 -0.21
C GLN A 7 -16.28 -18.40 0.87
N ASN A 8 -15.23 -17.60 0.69
CA ASN A 8 -14.73 -16.66 1.71
C ASN A 8 -14.78 -15.19 1.29
N ILE A 9 -15.57 -14.86 0.26
CA ILE A 9 -15.82 -13.47 -0.14
C ILE A 9 -17.22 -13.11 0.33
N GLU A 10 -17.30 -12.30 1.38
CA GLU A 10 -18.54 -11.65 1.78
C GLU A 10 -18.56 -10.24 1.17
N THR A 11 -19.67 -9.84 0.54
CA THR A 11 -19.81 -8.48 -0.04
C THR A 11 -20.66 -7.60 0.86
N SER A 12 -20.27 -6.34 1.05
CA SER A 12 -21.04 -5.30 1.74
C SER A 12 -20.98 -3.98 0.99
N SER A 13 -22.00 -3.14 1.07
CA SER A 13 -21.97 -1.76 0.55
C SER A 13 -21.48 -0.72 1.56
N PHE A 14 -21.29 -1.14 2.81
CA PHE A 14 -20.85 -0.31 3.92
C PHE A 14 -20.00 -1.11 4.92
N LEU A 15 -19.22 -0.43 5.73
CA LEU A 15 -18.46 -1.00 6.83
C LEU A 15 -19.40 -1.29 8.01
N ASP A 16 -19.50 -2.56 8.36
CA ASP A 16 -20.27 -3.03 9.51
C ASP A 16 -19.36 -3.80 10.46
N ALA A 17 -19.13 -3.25 11.65
CA ALA A 17 -18.28 -3.87 12.65
C ALA A 17 -18.84 -5.23 13.15
N ALA A 18 -20.15 -5.48 13.01
CA ALA A 18 -20.75 -6.75 13.38
C ALA A 18 -20.23 -7.91 12.51
N ARG A 19 -19.90 -7.64 11.24
CA ARG A 19 -19.35 -8.64 10.30
C ARG A 19 -17.94 -9.10 10.64
N VAL A 20 -17.23 -8.30 11.43
CA VAL A 20 -15.86 -8.59 11.86
C VAL A 20 -15.77 -8.75 13.37
N ALA A 21 -16.90 -8.94 14.07
CA ALA A 21 -16.94 -8.96 15.53
C ALA A 21 -16.18 -10.15 16.14
N ASP A 22 -16.11 -11.27 15.43
CA ASP A 22 -15.37 -12.48 15.81
C ASP A 22 -13.87 -12.42 15.47
N ARG A 23 -13.42 -11.34 14.79
CA ARG A 23 -12.04 -11.17 14.32
C ARG A 23 -11.20 -10.40 15.31
N ARG A 24 -10.03 -10.97 15.63
CA ARG A 24 -9.04 -10.38 16.53
C ARG A 24 -8.06 -9.45 15.82
N LEU A 25 -7.96 -9.55 14.49
CA LEU A 25 -7.23 -8.62 13.64
C LEU A 25 -8.10 -8.25 12.45
N VAL A 26 -8.29 -6.95 12.26
CA VAL A 26 -9.00 -6.37 11.11
C VAL A 26 -7.98 -5.53 10.35
N LEU A 27 -7.53 -6.05 9.23
CA LEU A 27 -6.79 -5.28 8.25
C LEU A 27 -7.81 -4.57 7.36
N CYS A 28 -7.63 -3.31 7.06
CA CYS A 28 -8.54 -2.53 6.22
C CYS A 28 -7.73 -1.78 5.17
N ASP A 29 -8.17 -1.86 3.91
CA ASP A 29 -7.74 -0.90 2.91
C ASP A 29 -8.22 0.51 3.27
N LEU A 30 -7.56 1.52 2.73
CA LEU A 30 -7.88 2.91 3.01
C LEU A 30 -8.85 3.48 1.97
N ASP A 31 -8.39 3.57 0.73
CA ASP A 31 -9.10 4.19 -0.38
C ASP A 31 -10.27 3.29 -0.80
N GLY A 32 -11.46 3.84 -0.98
CA GLY A 32 -12.64 3.04 -1.30
C GLY A 32 -13.20 2.22 -0.12
N CYS A 33 -12.52 2.14 1.02
CA CYS A 33 -13.02 1.52 2.24
C CYS A 33 -13.37 2.54 3.32
N LEU A 34 -12.39 3.26 3.85
CA LEU A 34 -12.58 4.26 4.90
C LEU A 34 -12.74 5.67 4.34
N VAL A 35 -12.03 5.96 3.26
CA VAL A 35 -12.01 7.29 2.64
C VAL A 35 -12.21 7.21 1.13
N SER A 36 -12.73 8.29 0.55
CA SER A 36 -12.76 8.51 -0.89
C SER A 36 -12.67 10.01 -1.15
N SER A 37 -11.80 10.40 -2.09
CA SER A 37 -11.71 11.79 -2.56
C SER A 37 -11.58 12.82 -1.41
N GLY A 38 -10.74 12.53 -0.42
CA GLY A 38 -10.47 13.43 0.71
C GLY A 38 -11.59 13.52 1.76
N LYS A 39 -12.52 12.56 1.78
CA LYS A 39 -13.59 12.48 2.78
C LYS A 39 -13.68 11.07 3.33
N ALA A 40 -13.95 10.95 4.63
CA ALA A 40 -14.35 9.67 5.21
C ALA A 40 -15.75 9.28 4.74
N PHE A 41 -15.99 7.99 4.55
CA PHE A 41 -17.35 7.48 4.43
C PHE A 41 -18.08 7.63 5.77
N SER A 42 -19.41 7.82 5.74
CA SER A 42 -20.20 8.16 6.94
C SER A 42 -20.16 7.13 8.06
N ASP A 43 -19.86 5.88 7.72
CA ASP A 43 -19.75 4.72 8.60
C ASP A 43 -18.31 4.43 9.07
N ALA A 44 -17.31 5.08 8.47
CA ALA A 44 -15.91 4.85 8.80
C ALA A 44 -15.55 5.22 10.26
N PRO A 45 -16.00 6.38 10.82
CA PRO A 45 -15.73 6.71 12.22
C PRO A 45 -16.25 5.66 13.20
N ASP A 46 -17.50 5.21 13.02
CA ASP A 46 -18.12 4.19 13.87
C ASP A 46 -17.40 2.84 13.74
N PHE A 47 -17.01 2.46 12.53
CA PHE A 47 -16.24 1.24 12.29
C PHE A 47 -14.87 1.27 12.98
N VAL A 48 -14.14 2.37 12.87
CA VAL A 48 -12.85 2.58 13.54
C VAL A 48 -13.01 2.55 15.05
N GLN A 49 -13.99 3.28 15.60
CA GLN A 49 -14.26 3.34 17.03
C GLN A 49 -14.67 1.98 17.61
N THR A 50 -15.38 1.17 16.83
CA THR A 50 -15.81 -0.18 17.26
C THR A 50 -14.67 -1.19 17.13
N CYS A 51 -13.83 -1.06 16.11
CA CYS A 51 -12.68 -1.95 15.94
C CYS A 51 -11.52 -1.59 16.87
N ARG A 52 -11.30 -0.33 17.24
CA ARG A 52 -10.23 0.10 18.17
C ARG A 52 -8.86 -0.46 17.80
N ASP A 53 -8.17 -1.10 18.73
CA ASP A 53 -6.78 -1.60 18.69
C ASP A 53 -6.56 -2.75 17.70
N ARG A 54 -7.61 -3.51 17.39
CA ARG A 54 -7.57 -4.59 16.38
C ARG A 54 -7.66 -4.09 14.92
N LEU A 55 -7.95 -2.80 14.68
CA LEU A 55 -7.93 -2.23 13.33
C LEU A 55 -6.52 -1.80 12.92
N TRP A 56 -6.10 -2.24 11.74
CA TRP A 56 -4.86 -1.88 11.08
C TRP A 56 -5.13 -1.46 9.65
N ILE A 57 -4.42 -0.45 9.15
CA ILE A 57 -4.55 0.04 7.78
C ILE A 57 -3.47 -0.56 6.90
N LEU A 58 -3.85 -1.08 5.74
CA LEU A 58 -2.94 -1.52 4.69
C LEU A 58 -3.26 -0.75 3.42
N SER A 59 -2.39 0.17 3.00
CA SER A 59 -2.58 0.95 1.78
C SER A 59 -1.37 0.85 0.85
N ASN A 60 -1.64 0.82 -0.46
CA ASN A 60 -0.59 0.92 -1.48
C ASN A 60 -0.01 2.34 -1.62
N ASN A 61 -0.45 3.29 -0.78
CA ASN A 61 0.12 4.63 -0.70
C ASN A 61 1.66 4.56 -0.55
N SER A 62 2.35 5.35 -1.38
CA SER A 62 3.81 5.49 -1.35
C SER A 62 4.26 6.94 -1.39
N THR A 63 3.40 7.85 -0.91
CA THR A 63 3.67 9.29 -0.83
C THR A 63 3.81 9.76 0.63
N HIS A 64 3.02 9.19 1.55
CA HIS A 64 3.00 9.58 2.97
C HIS A 64 3.84 8.65 3.84
N LEU A 65 4.21 9.17 5.02
CA LEU A 65 4.58 8.36 6.17
C LEU A 65 3.36 8.12 7.06
N ALA A 66 3.35 7.01 7.80
CA ALA A 66 2.26 6.62 8.68
C ALA A 66 1.83 7.74 9.66
N PRO A 67 2.74 8.49 10.31
CA PRO A 67 2.33 9.62 11.16
C PRO A 67 1.65 10.76 10.41
N GLN A 68 2.03 11.00 9.14
CA GLN A 68 1.41 12.04 8.32
C GLN A 68 -0.01 11.64 7.96
N LEU A 69 -0.18 10.42 7.47
CA LEU A 69 -1.49 9.88 7.12
C LEU A 69 -2.40 9.77 8.36
N ALA A 70 -1.88 9.36 9.51
CA ALA A 70 -2.65 9.33 10.75
C ALA A 70 -3.24 10.71 11.10
N GLY A 71 -2.45 11.79 10.96
CA GLY A 71 -2.92 13.16 11.17
C GLY A 71 -4.03 13.56 10.19
N GLU A 72 -3.87 13.24 8.91
CA GLU A 72 -4.89 13.50 7.90
C GLU A 72 -6.19 12.73 8.17
N LEU A 73 -6.10 11.48 8.62
CA LEU A 73 -7.28 10.67 8.97
C LEU A 73 -7.98 11.19 10.23
N ASP A 74 -7.23 11.71 11.21
CA ASP A 74 -7.78 12.30 12.42
C ASP A 74 -8.65 13.53 12.10
N GLU A 75 -8.22 14.38 11.16
CA GLU A 75 -9.01 15.51 10.65
C GLU A 75 -10.35 15.09 10.00
N LEU A 76 -10.42 13.83 9.52
CA LEU A 76 -11.63 13.23 8.94
C LEU A 76 -12.48 12.47 9.97
N GLY A 77 -12.12 12.49 11.26
CA GLY A 77 -12.79 11.74 12.32
C GLY A 77 -12.45 10.25 12.36
N VAL A 78 -11.36 9.86 11.71
CA VAL A 78 -10.87 8.47 11.59
C VAL A 78 -9.53 8.38 12.33
N SER A 79 -9.56 8.34 13.66
CA SER A 79 -8.34 8.33 14.48
C SER A 79 -7.71 6.93 14.56
N ILE A 80 -6.50 6.79 14.01
CA ILE A 80 -5.75 5.53 13.98
C ILE A 80 -4.31 5.79 14.41
N ASP A 81 -3.79 4.90 15.27
CA ASP A 81 -2.39 4.97 15.70
C ASP A 81 -1.45 4.74 14.51
N PRO A 82 -0.45 5.62 14.27
CA PRO A 82 0.54 5.44 13.21
C PRO A 82 1.20 4.05 13.19
N ASP A 83 1.43 3.42 14.34
CA ASP A 83 2.05 2.09 14.41
C ASP A 83 1.18 0.98 13.81
N ARG A 84 -0.10 1.27 13.54
CA ARG A 84 -1.07 0.37 12.93
C ARG A 84 -1.39 0.72 11.47
N ILE A 85 -0.59 1.59 10.85
CA ILE A 85 -0.72 2.01 9.46
C ILE A 85 0.47 1.47 8.66
N LEU A 86 0.20 0.60 7.69
CA LEU A 86 1.18 -0.04 6.83
C LEU A 86 1.04 0.50 5.41
N LEU A 87 2.01 1.33 5.01
CA LEU A 87 2.05 1.97 3.70
C LEU A 87 3.12 1.34 2.82
N ALA A 88 2.77 1.02 1.57
CA ALA A 88 3.67 0.29 0.68
C ALA A 88 5.01 1.01 0.44
N GLY A 89 5.03 2.34 0.40
CA GLY A 89 6.29 3.11 0.30
C GLY A 89 7.23 2.88 1.49
N GLU A 90 6.73 3.08 2.72
CA GLU A 90 7.50 2.87 3.94
C GLU A 90 7.90 1.41 4.14
N GLN A 91 6.95 0.49 3.94
CA GLN A 91 7.20 -0.95 4.07
C GLN A 91 8.30 -1.42 3.10
N THR A 92 8.33 -0.86 1.88
CA THR A 92 9.40 -1.17 0.92
C THR A 92 10.75 -0.70 1.44
N LEU A 93 10.85 0.52 1.99
CA LEU A 93 12.09 1.01 2.58
C LEU A 93 12.53 0.20 3.80
N PHE A 94 11.62 -0.15 4.70
CA PHE A 94 11.92 -1.01 5.86
C PHE A 94 12.34 -2.42 5.45
N HIS A 95 11.73 -2.97 4.41
CA HIS A 95 12.12 -4.26 3.85
C HIS A 95 13.55 -4.19 3.29
N LEU A 96 13.81 -3.19 2.44
CA LEU A 96 15.11 -3.00 1.81
C LEU A 96 16.21 -2.72 2.84
N SER A 97 15.95 -1.95 3.90
CA SER A 97 16.97 -1.60 4.89
C SER A 97 17.41 -2.81 5.71
N ARG A 98 16.50 -3.78 5.91
CA ARG A 98 16.81 -5.06 6.57
C ARG A 98 17.59 -6.01 5.68
N GLN A 99 17.27 -6.06 4.37
CA GLN A 99 17.89 -6.97 3.42
C GLN A 99 19.23 -6.44 2.88
N HIS A 100 19.34 -5.12 2.73
CA HIS A 100 20.49 -4.43 2.14
C HIS A 100 20.88 -3.19 2.99
N PRO A 101 21.41 -3.40 4.21
CA PRO A 101 21.84 -2.28 5.05
C PRO A 101 22.89 -1.41 4.35
N GLY A 102 22.67 -0.10 4.28
CA GLY A 102 23.60 0.84 3.65
C GLY A 102 23.65 0.80 2.12
N ALA A 103 22.65 0.19 1.47
CA ALA A 103 22.63 0.06 0.01
C ALA A 103 22.64 1.41 -0.71
N LYS A 104 23.20 1.41 -1.92
CA LYS A 104 23.17 2.54 -2.84
C LYS A 104 21.82 2.58 -3.53
N LEU A 105 20.98 3.55 -3.16
CA LEU A 105 19.58 3.60 -3.53
C LEU A 105 19.28 4.87 -4.35
N ALA A 106 18.97 4.70 -5.62
CA ALA A 106 18.30 5.76 -6.37
C ALA A 106 16.81 5.73 -6.05
N LEU A 107 16.35 6.69 -5.26
CA LEU A 107 14.95 6.81 -4.85
C LEU A 107 14.23 7.87 -5.68
N TYR A 108 13.09 7.50 -6.24
CA TYR A 108 12.16 8.37 -6.95
C TYR A 108 10.84 8.37 -6.19
N GLY A 109 10.69 9.32 -5.27
CA GLY A 109 9.55 9.38 -4.36
C GLY A 109 9.43 10.75 -3.70
N SER A 110 8.34 10.92 -2.95
CA SER A 110 8.03 12.16 -2.24
C SER A 110 9.16 12.59 -1.29
N PRO A 111 9.21 13.88 -0.89
CA PRO A 111 10.18 14.36 0.09
C PRO A 111 10.16 13.58 1.41
N SER A 112 8.97 13.17 1.87
CA SER A 112 8.82 12.39 3.10
C SER A 112 9.46 11.01 2.99
N ILE A 113 9.24 10.31 1.86
CA ILE A 113 9.81 8.99 1.60
C ILE A 113 11.33 9.08 1.45
N ARG A 114 11.84 10.12 0.78
CA ARG A 114 13.29 10.40 0.71
C ARG A 114 13.90 10.64 2.09
N GLY A 115 13.23 11.43 2.93
CA GLY A 115 13.67 11.68 4.31
C GLY A 115 13.68 10.43 5.19
N LEU A 116 12.74 9.48 4.96
CA LEU A 116 12.77 8.19 5.64
C LEU A 116 13.96 7.34 5.16
N ALA A 117 14.22 7.29 3.85
CA ALA A 117 15.34 6.51 3.32
C ALA A 117 16.69 6.99 3.87
N ASP A 118 16.90 8.30 3.94
CA ASP A 118 18.09 8.90 4.58
C ASP A 118 18.24 8.46 6.04
N LYS A 119 17.17 8.52 6.84
CA LYS A 119 17.15 8.06 8.24
C LYS A 119 17.44 6.55 8.39
N LEU A 120 17.08 5.76 7.39
CA LEU A 120 17.37 4.32 7.35
C LEU A 120 18.80 4.01 6.89
N GLY A 121 19.58 5.03 6.53
CA GLY A 121 21.01 4.92 6.22
C GLY A 121 21.30 4.47 4.79
N PHE A 122 20.38 4.65 3.84
CA PHE A 122 20.66 4.41 2.42
C PHE A 122 21.61 5.48 1.86
N ASP A 123 22.51 5.09 0.95
CA ASP A 123 23.31 6.03 0.17
C ASP A 123 22.50 6.50 -1.04
N LEU A 124 21.87 7.67 -0.91
CA LEU A 124 21.01 8.27 -1.94
C LEU A 124 21.78 9.06 -3.02
N GLU A 125 23.06 9.33 -2.79
CA GLU A 125 23.89 10.18 -3.65
C GLU A 125 24.86 9.37 -4.52
N ALA A 126 24.78 8.03 -4.44
CA ALA A 126 25.59 7.13 -5.23
C ALA A 126 25.38 7.34 -6.74
N ALA A 127 26.45 7.70 -7.46
CA ALA A 127 26.43 7.85 -8.91
C ALA A 127 26.04 6.56 -9.67
N ARG A 128 26.26 5.39 -9.04
CA ARG A 128 25.86 4.07 -9.54
C ARG A 128 25.07 3.35 -8.45
N PRO A 129 23.73 3.40 -8.48
CA PRO A 129 22.89 2.73 -7.51
C PRO A 129 22.86 1.22 -7.73
N GLU A 130 22.68 0.47 -6.64
CA GLU A 130 22.42 -0.98 -6.66
C GLU A 130 20.92 -1.25 -6.82
N ILE A 131 20.10 -0.33 -6.32
CA ILE A 131 18.63 -0.40 -6.32
C ILE A 131 18.08 0.91 -6.86
N ALA A 132 17.12 0.83 -7.78
CA ALA A 132 16.28 1.95 -8.16
C ALA A 132 14.87 1.71 -7.59
N LEU A 133 14.42 2.54 -6.65
CA LEU A 133 13.08 2.45 -6.07
C LEU A 133 12.19 3.55 -6.63
N LEU A 134 11.12 3.14 -7.31
CA LEU A 134 10.06 4.01 -7.81
C LEU A 134 8.84 3.97 -6.88
N CYS A 135 8.62 5.10 -6.20
CA CYS A 135 7.41 5.44 -5.46
C CYS A 135 6.59 6.44 -6.26
N ARG A 136 5.40 6.76 -5.77
CA ARG A 136 4.59 7.81 -6.39
C ARG A 136 5.15 9.18 -6.05
N ASP A 137 5.50 9.93 -7.08
CA ASP A 137 5.93 11.31 -6.97
C ASP A 137 5.22 12.15 -8.05
N THR A 138 4.38 13.09 -7.61
CA THR A 138 3.64 13.98 -8.51
C THR A 138 4.53 15.01 -9.19
N ALA A 139 5.77 15.18 -8.72
CA ALA A 139 6.77 16.06 -9.32
C ALA A 139 7.72 15.32 -10.27
N LEU A 140 7.55 14.00 -10.47
CA LEU A 140 8.38 13.20 -11.37
C LEU A 140 8.20 13.63 -12.83
N ARG A 141 9.32 13.78 -13.56
CA ARG A 141 9.32 14.22 -14.96
C ARG A 141 10.06 13.20 -15.83
N ILE A 142 10.06 13.48 -17.14
CA ILE A 142 10.70 12.63 -18.15
C ILE A 142 12.20 12.38 -17.88
N PRO A 143 13.02 13.37 -17.48
CA PRO A 143 14.43 13.11 -17.16
C PRO A 143 14.63 12.05 -16.08
N GLU A 144 13.80 12.02 -15.05
CA GLU A 144 13.87 11.01 -14.00
C GLU A 144 13.49 9.61 -14.53
N LEU A 145 12.51 9.49 -15.43
CA LEU A 145 12.20 8.23 -16.11
C LEU A 145 13.40 7.73 -16.94
N ASN A 146 14.07 8.64 -17.67
CA ASN A 146 15.27 8.29 -18.44
C ASN A 146 16.42 7.83 -17.53
N GLN A 147 16.56 8.43 -16.35
CA GLN A 147 17.56 8.02 -15.36
C GLN A 147 17.27 6.63 -14.80
N ILE A 148 16.02 6.34 -14.44
CA ILE A 148 15.63 4.99 -13.99
C ILE A 148 15.98 3.97 -15.08
N ALA A 149 15.65 4.27 -16.34
CA ALA A 149 15.94 3.37 -17.45
C ALA A 149 17.46 3.12 -17.61
N ALA A 150 18.27 4.16 -17.53
CA ALA A 150 19.73 4.04 -17.57
C ALA A 150 20.27 3.20 -16.40
N GLN A 151 19.79 3.43 -15.18
CA GLN A 151 20.19 2.67 -13.99
C GLN A 151 19.85 1.19 -14.09
N VAL A 152 18.68 0.85 -14.63
CA VAL A 152 18.28 -0.54 -14.87
C VAL A 152 19.19 -1.20 -15.91
N LEU A 153 19.53 -0.50 -17.00
CA LEU A 153 20.48 -1.01 -18.00
C LEU A 153 21.90 -1.18 -17.44
N ASP A 154 22.29 -0.34 -16.47
CA ASP A 154 23.56 -0.43 -15.76
C ASP A 154 23.56 -1.49 -14.64
N GLY A 155 22.46 -2.22 -14.46
CA GLY A 155 22.36 -3.38 -13.57
C GLY A 155 21.71 -3.12 -12.21
N ALA A 156 21.14 -1.93 -11.98
CA ALA A 156 20.37 -1.68 -10.76
C ALA A 156 19.09 -2.54 -10.74
N THR A 157 18.76 -3.13 -9.58
CA THR A 157 17.50 -3.86 -9.42
C THR A 157 16.35 -2.86 -9.32
N LEU A 158 15.36 -2.96 -10.22
CA LEU A 158 14.18 -2.12 -10.18
C LEU A 158 13.21 -2.60 -9.09
N TRP A 159 12.85 -1.69 -8.19
CA TRP A 159 11.77 -1.84 -7.24
C TRP A 159 10.68 -0.80 -7.51
N VAL A 160 9.43 -1.22 -7.34
CA VAL A 160 8.26 -0.36 -7.40
C VAL A 160 7.44 -0.54 -6.14
N SER A 161 7.00 0.56 -5.53
CA SER A 161 6.29 0.50 -4.25
C SER A 161 4.97 -0.28 -4.33
N ASN A 162 4.26 -0.17 -5.45
CA ASN A 162 3.05 -0.93 -5.75
C ASN A 162 2.96 -1.16 -7.28
N LEU A 163 1.96 -1.92 -7.73
CA LEU A 163 1.73 -2.19 -9.16
C LEU A 163 0.45 -1.54 -9.68
N ASP A 164 -0.21 -0.72 -8.88
CA ASP A 164 -1.46 -0.08 -9.23
C ASP A 164 -1.24 0.88 -10.41
N ARG A 165 -2.11 0.79 -11.42
CA ARG A 165 -2.00 1.62 -12.63
C ARG A 165 -2.55 3.01 -12.43
N SER A 166 -3.51 3.18 -11.54
CA SER A 166 -4.12 4.46 -11.26
C SER A 166 -4.51 4.62 -9.81
N HIS A 167 -4.62 5.87 -9.41
CA HIS A 167 -5.15 6.31 -8.13
C HIS A 167 -6.35 7.24 -8.35
N PRO A 168 -7.38 7.20 -7.49
CA PRO A 168 -8.52 8.12 -7.61
C PRO A 168 -8.11 9.57 -7.32
N SER A 169 -8.48 10.51 -8.18
CA SER A 169 -8.32 11.94 -7.87
C SER A 169 -9.55 12.50 -7.14
N LEU A 170 -9.39 13.68 -6.54
CA LEU A 170 -10.49 14.46 -5.98
C LEU A 170 -11.57 14.83 -7.00
N HIS A 171 -11.23 14.81 -8.29
CA HIS A 171 -12.11 15.19 -9.39
C HIS A 171 -12.78 14.00 -10.08
N GLY A 172 -12.62 12.79 -9.55
CA GLY A 172 -13.33 11.59 -10.02
C GLY A 172 -12.76 10.93 -11.27
N TYR A 173 -11.66 11.44 -11.83
CA TYR A 173 -10.89 10.77 -12.88
C TYR A 173 -9.62 10.09 -12.32
N PRO A 174 -9.16 9.00 -12.94
CA PRO A 174 -7.93 8.32 -12.51
C PRO A 174 -6.70 9.19 -12.81
N ILE A 175 -5.75 9.22 -11.88
CA ILE A 175 -4.41 9.77 -12.07
C ILE A 175 -3.36 8.65 -12.07
N ALA A 176 -2.19 8.92 -12.64
CA ALA A 176 -1.12 7.94 -12.74
C ALA A 176 -0.63 7.50 -11.35
N GLU A 177 -0.44 6.20 -11.20
CA GLU A 177 0.18 5.55 -10.04
C GLU A 177 1.46 4.81 -10.49
N THR A 178 2.24 4.25 -9.57
CA THR A 178 3.55 3.67 -9.92
C THR A 178 3.52 2.58 -11.00
N GLY A 179 2.42 1.83 -11.13
CA GLY A 179 2.24 0.86 -12.22
C GLY A 179 2.14 1.51 -13.61
N ALA A 180 1.60 2.72 -13.73
CA ALA A 180 1.59 3.45 -14.99
C ALA A 180 3.00 3.96 -15.36
N LEU A 181 3.78 4.39 -14.36
CA LEU A 181 5.17 4.78 -14.55
C LEU A 181 6.05 3.58 -14.92
N LEU A 182 5.83 2.42 -14.28
CA LEU A 182 6.47 1.16 -14.65
C LEU A 182 6.13 0.76 -16.09
N ALA A 183 4.89 0.95 -16.53
CA ALA A 183 4.50 0.69 -17.92
C ALA A 183 5.27 1.59 -18.90
N ALA A 184 5.52 2.86 -18.56
CA ALA A 184 6.35 3.75 -19.36
C ALA A 184 7.81 3.27 -19.45
N ILE A 185 8.39 2.80 -18.33
CA ILE A 185 9.73 2.19 -18.31
C ILE A 185 9.78 0.94 -19.18
N ASN A 186 8.78 0.06 -19.06
CA ASN A 186 8.67 -1.14 -19.89
C ASN A 186 8.55 -0.82 -21.39
N ALA A 187 7.88 0.29 -21.74
CA ALA A 187 7.79 0.72 -23.13
C ALA A 187 9.14 1.15 -23.70
N MET A 188 10.06 1.66 -22.87
CA MET A 188 11.41 2.04 -23.29
C MET A 188 12.38 0.85 -23.35
N LEU A 189 12.30 -0.06 -22.37
CA LEU A 189 13.30 -1.12 -22.15
C LEU A 189 12.85 -2.53 -22.56
N GLY A 190 11.58 -2.70 -22.92
CA GLY A 190 10.94 -4.02 -22.94
C GLY A 190 10.49 -4.44 -21.54
N THR A 191 10.01 -5.67 -21.38
CA THR A 191 9.59 -6.18 -20.07
C THR A 191 10.79 -6.30 -19.13
N VAL A 192 10.84 -5.44 -18.12
CA VAL A 192 11.85 -5.50 -17.06
C VAL A 192 11.29 -6.22 -15.83
N GLU A 193 12.16 -6.95 -15.13
CA GLU A 193 11.81 -7.53 -13.84
C GLU A 193 11.79 -6.42 -12.79
N ALA A 194 10.59 -6.10 -12.27
CA ALA A 194 10.40 -5.15 -11.17
C ALA A 194 9.92 -5.88 -9.93
N LYS A 195 10.54 -5.60 -8.78
CA LYS A 195 10.14 -6.16 -7.49
C LYS A 195 9.15 -5.24 -6.78
N SER A 196 8.14 -5.82 -6.14
CA SER A 196 7.17 -5.08 -5.33
C SER A 196 6.64 -5.91 -4.18
N ILE A 197 6.42 -5.26 -3.04
CA ILE A 197 5.78 -5.85 -1.85
C ILE A 197 4.44 -5.18 -1.49
N GLY A 198 3.96 -4.24 -2.31
CA GLY A 198 2.59 -3.73 -2.20
C GLY A 198 1.56 -4.79 -2.60
N LYS A 199 0.30 -4.61 -2.17
CA LYS A 199 -0.81 -5.48 -2.56
C LYS A 199 -0.88 -5.55 -4.10
N PRO A 200 -1.01 -6.73 -4.72
CA PRO A 200 -1.49 -8.02 -4.17
C PRO A 200 -0.46 -8.89 -3.43
N ASN A 201 0.79 -8.44 -3.27
CA ASN A 201 1.76 -9.20 -2.49
C ASN A 201 1.28 -9.35 -1.02
N PRO A 202 1.34 -10.55 -0.42
CA PRO A 202 0.86 -10.78 0.95
C PRO A 202 1.78 -10.20 2.04
N TYR A 203 2.93 -9.60 1.68
CA TYR A 203 3.95 -9.16 2.63
C TYR A 203 3.40 -8.34 3.79
N SER A 204 2.65 -7.26 3.53
CA SER A 204 2.11 -6.40 4.60
C SER A 204 1.09 -7.13 5.48
N VAL A 205 0.32 -8.06 4.91
CA VAL A 205 -0.63 -8.89 5.66
C VAL A 205 0.14 -9.84 6.59
N GLN A 206 1.14 -10.54 6.07
CA GLN A 206 1.98 -11.46 6.83
C GLN A 206 2.74 -10.73 7.93
N TRP A 207 3.28 -9.55 7.63
CA TRP A 207 3.95 -8.70 8.61
C TRP A 207 3.01 -8.32 9.75
N ALA A 208 1.76 -7.94 9.46
CA ALA A 208 0.77 -7.62 10.50
C ALA A 208 0.40 -8.84 11.37
N LEU A 209 0.27 -10.03 10.77
CA LEU A 209 0.04 -11.28 11.50
C LEU A 209 1.21 -11.59 12.44
N GLU A 210 2.44 -11.49 11.94
CA GLU A 210 3.66 -11.69 12.76
C GLU A 210 3.75 -10.68 13.89
N ARG A 211 3.50 -9.40 13.60
CA ARG A 211 3.61 -8.30 14.57
C ARG A 211 2.61 -8.43 15.71
N THR A 212 1.40 -8.89 15.41
CA THR A 212 0.29 -9.00 16.37
C THR A 212 0.20 -10.37 17.05
N GLY A 213 0.78 -11.41 16.44
CA GLY A 213 0.65 -12.80 16.87
C GLY A 213 -0.76 -13.37 16.71
N VAL A 214 -1.65 -12.69 15.97
CA VAL A 214 -3.00 -13.18 15.69
C VAL A 214 -2.95 -14.19 14.55
N PRO A 215 -3.51 -15.40 14.71
CA PRO A 215 -3.49 -16.41 13.65
C PRO A 215 -4.39 -16.00 12.48
N ALA A 216 -4.02 -16.41 11.27
CA ALA A 216 -4.74 -16.09 10.03
C ALA A 216 -6.25 -16.42 10.08
N SER A 217 -6.63 -17.49 10.79
CA SER A 217 -8.03 -17.90 10.97
C SER A 217 -8.88 -16.93 11.81
N GLN A 218 -8.26 -16.03 12.56
CA GLN A 218 -8.90 -14.99 13.38
C GLN A 218 -8.69 -13.58 12.82
N SER A 219 -8.25 -13.51 11.56
CA SER A 219 -7.92 -12.28 10.85
C SER A 219 -8.78 -12.11 9.60
N VAL A 220 -9.06 -10.87 9.25
CA VAL A 220 -9.79 -10.48 8.04
C VAL A 220 -9.08 -9.31 7.37
N LEU A 221 -9.07 -9.29 6.04
CA LEU A 221 -8.79 -8.10 5.25
C LEU A 221 -10.10 -7.57 4.66
N VAL A 222 -10.41 -6.33 5.00
CA VAL A 222 -11.52 -5.56 4.47
C VAL A 222 -10.97 -4.69 3.34
N GLY A 223 -11.50 -4.82 2.13
CA GLY A 223 -10.96 -4.12 0.95
C GLY A 223 -11.99 -3.94 -0.14
N ASP A 224 -11.77 -3.01 -1.06
CA ASP A 224 -12.69 -2.71 -2.16
C ASP A 224 -12.26 -3.33 -3.50
N ASN A 225 -11.00 -3.78 -3.59
CA ASN A 225 -10.40 -4.28 -4.81
C ASN A 225 -10.01 -5.76 -4.68
N PRO A 226 -10.78 -6.70 -5.26
CA PRO A 226 -10.46 -8.13 -5.23
C PRO A 226 -9.12 -8.49 -5.89
N GLU A 227 -8.67 -7.72 -6.89
CA GLU A 227 -7.42 -8.01 -7.60
C GLU A 227 -6.18 -7.69 -6.76
N THR A 228 -6.28 -6.76 -5.81
CA THR A 228 -5.20 -6.38 -4.90
C THR A 228 -5.45 -6.91 -3.49
N ASP A 229 -6.51 -6.48 -2.82
CA ASP A 229 -6.86 -6.88 -1.46
C ASP A 229 -7.24 -8.35 -1.38
N GLY A 230 -8.14 -8.78 -2.26
CA GLY A 230 -8.60 -10.17 -2.30
C GLY A 230 -7.43 -11.12 -2.57
N ALA A 231 -6.59 -10.81 -3.55
CA ALA A 231 -5.39 -11.59 -3.85
C ALA A 231 -4.38 -11.62 -2.69
N ALA A 232 -4.16 -10.48 -2.00
CA ALA A 232 -3.28 -10.44 -0.83
C ALA A 232 -3.83 -11.27 0.34
N ALA A 233 -5.14 -11.17 0.60
CA ALA A 233 -5.83 -11.99 1.60
C ALA A 233 -5.72 -13.49 1.29
N GLN A 234 -5.92 -13.86 0.03
CA GLN A 234 -5.79 -15.24 -0.46
C GLN A 234 -4.39 -15.78 -0.23
N ALA A 235 -3.38 -15.04 -0.68
CA ALA A 235 -1.99 -15.44 -0.57
C ALA A 235 -1.52 -15.53 0.89
N ALA A 236 -2.10 -14.74 1.80
CA ALA A 236 -1.85 -14.80 3.23
C ALA A 236 -2.73 -15.81 4.00
N GLY A 237 -3.74 -16.39 3.36
CA GLY A 237 -4.65 -17.36 3.98
C GLY A 237 -5.61 -16.77 5.01
N ILE A 238 -5.99 -15.49 4.87
CA ILE A 238 -6.96 -14.81 5.74
C ILE A 238 -8.31 -14.62 5.03
N HIS A 239 -9.36 -14.32 5.80
CA HIS A 239 -10.69 -14.02 5.25
C HIS A 239 -10.68 -12.68 4.49
N PHE A 240 -11.48 -12.55 3.43
CA PHE A 240 -11.63 -11.31 2.68
C PHE A 240 -13.07 -10.81 2.72
N LEU A 241 -13.29 -9.64 3.34
CA LEU A 241 -14.56 -8.94 3.31
C LEU A 241 -14.49 -7.87 2.22
N HIS A 242 -15.18 -8.11 1.10
CA HIS A 242 -15.24 -7.19 -0.02
C HIS A 242 -16.24 -6.08 0.27
N VAL A 243 -15.78 -4.82 0.26
CA VAL A 243 -16.63 -3.65 0.42
C VAL A 243 -16.80 -2.97 -0.93
N GLN A 244 -18.02 -3.06 -1.49
CA GLN A 244 -18.37 -2.43 -2.74
C GLN A 244 -19.11 -1.12 -2.47
N ARG A 245 -18.37 -0.01 -2.39
CA ARG A 245 -18.97 1.33 -2.24
C ARG A 245 -19.59 1.81 -3.55
N ALA A 246 -20.73 2.49 -3.47
CA ALA A 246 -21.17 3.35 -4.56
C ALA A 246 -20.15 4.49 -4.72
N ARG A 247 -19.71 4.78 -5.94
CA ARG A 247 -18.81 5.91 -6.18
C ARG A 247 -19.49 7.19 -5.68
N ALA A 248 -18.80 7.96 -4.85
CA ALA A 248 -19.31 9.24 -4.38
C ALA A 248 -19.62 10.14 -5.59
N GLY A 249 -20.90 10.38 -5.87
CA GLY A 249 -21.36 11.25 -6.96
C GLY A 249 -22.19 10.60 -8.08
N SER A 250 -22.71 9.39 -7.90
CA SER A 250 -23.84 8.88 -8.72
C SER A 250 -25.19 9.27 -8.13
#